data_AF-A0A4U1MKU7-F1
#
_entry.id   AF-A0A4U1MKU7-F1
#
_cell.length_a   1.000
_cell.length_b   1.000
_cell.length_c   1.000
_cell.angle_alpha   90.00
_cell.angle_beta   90.00
_cell.angle_gamma   90.00
#
_symmetry.space_group_name_H-M   'P 1'
#
loop_
_entity.id
_entity.type
_entity.pdbx_description
1 polymer ?
#
loop_
_entity_poly.entity_id
_entity_poly.type
_entity_poly.pdbx_seq_one_letter_code
_entity_poly.pdbx_strand_id
1 'polypeptide(L)'
;MKKKKDEKSNWSKRRKMEEIPSPNSCLPEEVLKGLELKIKEANALLLDLALSGERTVDESFRDAFKGLIGQIVEIELNCPNFSQLEEGNGEKEQLTVMGRVFLAGTNFSSLRSDKKELIVPYQSICLIHPDNRFAEPIHRPALLDIDSDLRRCLTTDFSSIVSGSPELIQLFYGLDLTVYLLQSLTKELTIQLKNEVVTGKLTSVNNSSLVICIEKKERAISFADVCFIEVDCE
;
A
#
# COMPACT_ATOMS: atom_id res chain seq x y z
N MET A 1 64.93 30.40 14.32
CA MET A 1 65.60 29.32 13.54
C MET A 1 65.17 27.97 14.09
N LYS A 2 64.84 27.03 13.18
CA LYS A 2 64.59 25.57 13.36
C LYS A 2 63.30 25.19 14.14
N LYS A 3 62.21 24.87 13.43
CA LYS A 3 61.79 23.58 12.82
C LYS A 3 61.12 22.67 13.87
N LYS A 4 59.79 22.56 13.89
CA LYS A 4 58.88 21.68 13.09
C LYS A 4 58.87 20.23 13.61
N LYS A 5 57.63 19.71 13.72
CA LYS A 5 57.22 18.28 13.65
C LYS A 5 57.52 17.46 14.91
N ASP A 6 56.68 16.57 15.42
CA ASP A 6 55.41 15.90 15.05
C ASP A 6 54.61 15.79 16.39
N GLU A 7 53.37 15.33 16.54
CA GLU A 7 52.74 14.17 15.93
C GLU A 7 51.28 14.12 16.40
N LYS A 8 50.42 13.72 15.47
CA LYS A 8 49.01 13.46 15.66
C LYS A 8 48.79 12.28 16.62
N SER A 9 47.55 12.21 17.10
CA SER A 9 46.82 10.99 17.50
C SER A 9 46.59 10.86 19.01
N ASN A 10 45.37 11.16 19.45
CA ASN A 10 44.73 10.35 20.49
C ASN A 10 43.20 10.49 20.54
N TRP A 11 42.54 10.55 19.39
CA TRP A 11 41.08 10.37 19.30
C TRP A 11 40.77 9.03 18.65
N SER A 12 41.22 7.96 19.31
CA SER A 12 40.93 6.57 18.98
C SER A 12 40.55 5.81 20.25
N LYS A 13 39.58 6.36 20.99
CA LYS A 13 38.76 5.55 21.89
C LYS A 13 37.32 5.61 21.39
N ARG A 14 37.04 4.78 20.36
CA ARG A 14 35.70 4.23 20.18
C ARG A 14 35.34 3.63 21.53
N ARG A 15 34.43 4.28 22.28
CA ARG A 15 33.82 3.67 23.45
C ARG A 15 33.29 2.32 22.94
N LYS A 16 33.78 1.22 23.50
CA LYS A 16 33.14 -0.07 23.30
C LYS A 16 31.67 0.16 23.61
N MET A 17 30.80 -0.11 22.65
CA MET A 17 29.38 -0.22 22.94
C MET A 17 29.30 -1.32 23.99
N GLU A 18 28.99 -0.95 25.23
CA GLU A 18 28.65 -1.93 26.25
C GLU A 18 27.37 -2.57 25.75
N GLU A 19 27.53 -3.77 25.17
CA GLU A 19 26.40 -4.63 24.84
C GLU A 19 25.63 -4.82 26.14
N ILE A 20 24.40 -4.29 26.20
CA ILE A 20 23.51 -4.52 27.32
C ILE A 20 23.41 -6.04 27.43
N PRO A 21 23.89 -6.65 28.53
CA PRO A 21 23.86 -8.09 28.64
C PRO A 21 22.40 -8.52 28.59
N SER A 22 22.10 -9.40 27.64
CA SER A 22 20.79 -10.04 27.60
C SER A 22 20.49 -10.61 29.00
N PRO A 23 19.25 -10.50 29.50
CA PRO A 23 18.86 -11.10 30.78
C PRO A 23 19.20 -12.59 30.89
N ASN A 24 19.44 -13.25 29.75
CA ASN A 24 19.77 -14.67 29.64
C ASN A 24 21.29 -14.97 29.66
N SER A 25 22.16 -13.95 29.80
CA SER A 25 23.63 -14.11 29.80
C SER A 25 24.21 -14.87 31.01
N CYS A 26 23.40 -15.10 32.04
CA CYS A 26 23.74 -15.89 33.22
C CYS A 26 23.39 -17.39 33.11
N LEU A 27 22.89 -17.86 31.96
CA LEU A 27 22.48 -19.25 31.77
C LEU A 27 23.62 -20.09 31.19
N PRO A 28 23.79 -21.36 31.63
CA PRO A 28 24.70 -22.31 30.99
C PRO A 28 24.40 -22.43 29.49
N GLU A 29 25.43 -22.57 28.66
CA GLU A 29 25.31 -22.50 27.19
C GLU A 29 24.33 -23.52 26.60
N GLU A 30 24.19 -24.68 27.25
CA GLU A 30 23.22 -25.72 26.90
C GLU A 30 21.77 -25.29 27.14
N VAL A 31 21.52 -24.57 28.24
CA VAL A 31 20.19 -24.04 28.60
C VAL A 31 19.80 -22.90 27.67
N LEU A 32 20.78 -22.07 27.29
CA LEU A 32 20.59 -20.94 26.39
C LEU A 32 20.21 -21.41 24.99
N LYS A 33 20.91 -22.41 24.44
CA LYS A 33 20.57 -23.04 23.14
C LYS A 33 19.18 -23.66 23.15
N GLY A 34 18.83 -24.37 24.23
CA GLY A 34 17.49 -24.94 24.40
C GLY A 34 16.39 -23.89 24.48
N LEU A 35 16.65 -22.76 25.15
CA LEU A 35 15.71 -21.65 25.25
C LEU A 35 15.51 -20.95 23.89
N GLU A 36 16.59 -20.68 23.16
CA GLU A 36 16.51 -20.08 21.82
C GLU A 36 15.74 -20.96 20.84
N LEU A 37 15.93 -22.28 20.91
CA LEU A 37 15.22 -23.24 20.08
C LEU A 37 13.72 -23.22 20.40
N LYS A 38 13.34 -23.23 21.68
CA LYS A 38 11.94 -23.10 22.11
C LYS A 38 11.32 -21.76 21.72
N ILE A 39 12.08 -20.65 21.79
CA ILE A 39 11.62 -19.34 21.34
C ILE A 39 11.39 -19.36 19.83
N LYS A 40 12.29 -19.96 19.06
CA LYS A 40 12.11 -20.11 17.60
C LYS A 40 10.89 -20.96 17.25
N GLU A 41 10.69 -22.08 17.94
CA GLU A 41 9.52 -22.94 17.76
C GLU A 41 8.22 -22.21 18.12
N ALA A 42 8.19 -21.52 19.26
CA ALA A 42 7.05 -20.73 19.67
C ALA A 42 6.76 -19.59 18.70
N ASN A 43 7.78 -18.89 18.20
CA ASN A 43 7.61 -17.83 17.21
C ASN A 43 7.16 -18.37 15.85
N ALA A 44 7.64 -19.54 15.43
CA ALA A 44 7.18 -20.20 14.21
C ALA A 44 5.70 -20.61 14.34
N LEU A 45 5.31 -21.14 15.49
CA LEU A 45 3.93 -21.51 15.78
C LEU A 45 3.01 -20.28 15.88
N LEU A 46 3.47 -19.19 16.51
CA LEU A 46 2.75 -17.93 16.56
C LEU A 46 2.60 -17.30 15.17
N LEU A 47 3.62 -17.40 14.32
CA LEU A 47 3.56 -16.97 12.93
C LEU A 47 2.54 -17.82 12.17
N ASP A 48 2.57 -19.14 12.31
CA ASP A 48 1.62 -20.05 11.65
C ASP A 48 0.18 -19.80 12.12
N LEU A 49 -0.05 -19.61 13.43
CA LEU A 49 -1.35 -19.23 13.98
C LEU A 49 -1.82 -17.86 13.48
N ALA A 50 -0.93 -16.87 13.42
CA ALA A 50 -1.22 -15.54 12.89
C ALA A 50 -1.50 -15.55 11.37
N LEU A 51 -0.94 -16.50 10.63
CA LEU A 51 -1.22 -16.71 9.20
C LEU A 51 -2.48 -17.57 8.97
N SER A 52 -2.84 -18.44 9.92
CA SER A 52 -4.07 -19.25 9.90
C SER A 52 -5.32 -18.44 10.25
N GLY A 53 -5.14 -17.27 10.89
CA GLY A 53 -6.15 -16.23 10.94
C GLY A 53 -6.31 -15.67 9.53
N GLU A 54 -7.40 -16.05 8.88
CA GLU A 54 -7.85 -15.65 7.55
C GLU A 54 -7.46 -14.21 7.24
N ARG A 55 -6.31 -14.02 6.55
CA ARG A 55 -5.93 -12.70 6.02
C ARG A 55 -7.12 -12.24 5.20
N THR A 56 -7.64 -11.06 5.52
CA THR A 56 -8.73 -10.52 4.72
C THR A 56 -8.25 -10.43 3.27
N VAL A 57 -9.14 -10.68 2.31
CA VAL A 57 -8.82 -10.63 0.87
C VAL A 57 -8.10 -9.31 0.52
N ASP A 58 -8.51 -8.23 1.18
CA ASP A 58 -7.93 -6.89 1.05
C ASP A 58 -6.46 -6.80 1.52
N GLU A 59 -6.07 -7.47 2.61
CA GLU A 59 -4.67 -7.48 3.09
C GLU A 59 -3.75 -8.19 2.10
N SER A 60 -4.22 -9.30 1.54
CA SER A 60 -3.45 -10.06 0.54
C SER A 60 -3.24 -9.26 -0.73
N PHE A 61 -4.29 -8.58 -1.22
CA PHE A 61 -4.17 -7.68 -2.37
C PHE A 61 -3.29 -6.47 -2.07
N ARG A 62 -3.42 -5.86 -0.90
CA ARG A 62 -2.58 -4.73 -0.47
C ARG A 62 -1.10 -5.10 -0.53
N ASP A 63 -0.72 -6.23 0.03
CA ASP A 63 0.68 -6.65 0.07
C ASP A 63 1.20 -6.99 -1.33
N ALA A 64 0.36 -7.60 -2.18
CA ALA A 64 0.69 -7.85 -3.58
C ALA A 64 0.92 -6.54 -4.35
N PHE A 65 -0.03 -5.59 -4.29
CA PHE A 65 0.10 -4.31 -4.99
C PHE A 65 1.24 -3.45 -4.44
N LYS A 66 1.54 -3.51 -3.14
CA LYS A 66 2.73 -2.85 -2.57
C LYS A 66 4.02 -3.34 -3.23
N GLY A 67 4.13 -4.63 -3.52
CA GLY A 67 5.26 -5.20 -4.27
C GLY A 67 5.29 -4.83 -5.75
N LEU A 68 4.13 -4.45 -6.31
CA LEU A 68 3.95 -4.09 -7.71
C LEU A 68 3.99 -2.56 -7.94
N ILE A 69 4.20 -1.73 -6.92
CA ILE A 69 4.31 -0.27 -7.09
C ILE A 69 5.38 0.07 -8.14
N GLY A 70 5.01 0.88 -9.12
CA GLY A 70 5.84 1.28 -10.26
C GLY A 70 5.82 0.30 -11.44
N GLN A 71 5.17 -0.85 -11.31
CA GLN A 71 5.05 -1.88 -12.35
C GLN A 71 3.76 -1.73 -13.14
N ILE A 72 3.78 -2.17 -14.40
CA ILE A 72 2.57 -2.28 -15.22
C ILE A 72 1.89 -3.59 -14.87
N VAL A 73 0.59 -3.52 -14.60
CA VAL A 73 -0.24 -4.68 -14.27
C VAL A 73 -1.51 -4.65 -15.11
N GLU A 74 -1.97 -5.83 -15.46
CA GLU A 74 -3.29 -6.10 -15.99
C GLU A 74 -4.13 -6.73 -14.86
N ILE A 75 -5.32 -6.20 -14.63
CA ILE A 75 -6.23 -6.63 -13.58
C ILE A 75 -7.52 -7.12 -14.25
N GLU A 76 -7.90 -8.35 -13.96
CA GLU A 76 -9.21 -8.90 -14.30
C GLU A 76 -10.21 -8.57 -13.19
N LEU A 77 -11.35 -8.00 -13.55
CA LEU A 77 -12.38 -7.56 -12.62
C LEU A 77 -13.58 -8.52 -12.62
N ASN A 78 -14.20 -8.69 -11.45
CA ASN A 78 -15.45 -9.42 -11.25
C ASN A 78 -16.67 -8.60 -11.69
N CYS A 79 -16.60 -7.99 -12.86
CA CYS A 79 -17.66 -7.18 -13.42
C CYS A 79 -17.93 -7.60 -14.87
N PRO A 80 -19.20 -7.76 -15.26
CA PRO A 80 -19.55 -8.05 -16.64
C PRO A 80 -19.25 -6.83 -17.52
N ASN A 81 -18.68 -7.07 -18.70
CA ASN A 81 -18.40 -6.02 -19.66
C ASN A 81 -19.71 -5.54 -20.32
N PHE A 82 -20.21 -4.36 -19.93
CA PHE A 82 -21.43 -3.77 -20.52
C PHE A 82 -21.18 -3.01 -21.84
N SER A 83 -19.91 -2.84 -22.25
CA SER A 83 -19.57 -2.05 -23.43
C SER A 83 -19.72 -2.81 -24.76
N GLN A 84 -19.99 -4.13 -24.71
CA GLN A 84 -20.15 -4.99 -25.90
C GLN A 84 -21.40 -5.86 -25.81
N LEU A 85 -22.57 -5.23 -25.77
CA LEU A 85 -23.83 -5.91 -26.05
C LEU A 85 -24.16 -5.78 -27.55
N GLU A 86 -23.37 -6.42 -28.41
CA GLU A 86 -23.86 -6.87 -29.71
C GLU A 86 -23.64 -8.38 -29.86
N GLU A 87 -24.77 -9.09 -29.88
CA GLU A 87 -25.06 -10.44 -30.35
C GLU A 87 -23.88 -11.36 -30.73
N GLY A 88 -23.54 -12.31 -29.85
CA GLY A 88 -22.79 -13.50 -30.25
C GLY A 88 -22.20 -14.30 -29.08
N ASN A 89 -22.73 -15.50 -28.85
CA ASN A 89 -22.14 -16.60 -28.06
C ASN A 89 -21.48 -16.28 -26.70
N GLY A 90 -22.29 -16.27 -25.64
CA GLY A 90 -22.15 -17.15 -24.47
C GLY A 90 -20.90 -17.12 -23.56
N GLU A 91 -19.83 -16.41 -23.88
CA GLU A 91 -18.67 -16.26 -22.99
C GLU A 91 -18.78 -14.93 -22.24
N LYS A 92 -18.81 -15.01 -20.90
CA LYS A 92 -18.78 -13.82 -20.05
C LYS A 92 -17.39 -13.21 -20.17
N GLU A 93 -17.21 -12.27 -21.10
CA GLU A 93 -15.99 -11.47 -21.15
C GLU A 93 -15.84 -10.71 -19.82
N GLN A 94 -14.82 -11.09 -19.06
CA GLN A 94 -14.44 -10.38 -17.85
C GLN A 94 -13.76 -9.07 -18.25
N LEU A 95 -14.09 -8.02 -17.51
CA LEU A 95 -13.54 -6.70 -17.74
C LEU A 95 -12.08 -6.64 -17.30
N THR A 96 -11.16 -6.34 -18.21
CA THR A 96 -9.74 -6.13 -17.90
C THR A 96 -9.38 -4.65 -17.87
N VAL A 97 -8.56 -4.24 -16.91
CA VAL A 97 -7.98 -2.91 -16.83
C VAL A 97 -6.47 -3.00 -16.69
N MET A 98 -5.74 -2.08 -17.32
CA MET A 98 -4.28 -2.08 -17.32
C MET A 98 -3.76 -0.71 -16.92
N GLY A 99 -2.65 -0.67 -16.19
CA GLY A 99 -1.95 0.57 -15.88
C GLY A 99 -0.77 0.37 -14.96
N ARG A 100 -0.03 1.45 -14.70
CA ARG A 100 1.12 1.42 -13.79
C ARG A 100 0.64 1.58 -12.35
N VAL A 101 0.93 0.63 -11.47
CA VAL A 101 0.57 0.75 -10.04
C VAL A 101 1.25 1.98 -9.45
N PHE A 102 0.44 2.97 -9.06
CA PHE A 102 0.89 4.21 -8.45
C PHE A 102 0.78 4.14 -6.93
N LEU A 103 -0.32 3.59 -6.43
CA LEU A 103 -0.64 3.53 -5.01
C LEU A 103 -1.33 2.23 -4.65
N ALA A 104 -0.96 1.65 -3.51
CA ALA A 104 -1.69 0.57 -2.86
C ALA A 104 -2.28 1.08 -1.54
N GLY A 105 -3.59 1.30 -1.52
CA GLY A 105 -4.36 1.66 -0.33
C GLY A 105 -4.72 0.45 0.52
N THR A 106 -5.54 0.66 1.55
CA THR A 106 -6.00 -0.42 2.43
C THR A 106 -7.02 -1.33 1.77
N ASN A 107 -7.90 -0.78 0.94
CA ASN A 107 -9.00 -1.49 0.27
C ASN A 107 -9.11 -1.18 -1.24
N PHE A 108 -8.10 -0.51 -1.81
CA PHE A 108 -8.07 -0.17 -3.23
C PHE A 108 -6.63 -0.03 -3.73
N SER A 109 -6.44 -0.06 -5.05
CA SER A 109 -5.21 0.38 -5.70
C SER A 109 -5.47 1.40 -6.79
N SER A 110 -4.54 2.33 -6.96
CA SER A 110 -4.52 3.29 -8.05
C SER A 110 -3.53 2.85 -9.13
N LEU A 111 -4.02 2.75 -10.35
CA LEU A 111 -3.24 2.55 -11.57
C LEU A 111 -3.20 3.86 -12.35
N ARG A 112 -2.00 4.37 -12.61
CA ARG A 112 -1.81 5.62 -13.35
C ARG A 112 -1.35 5.34 -14.78
N SER A 113 -1.96 6.07 -15.70
CA SER A 113 -1.54 6.24 -17.09
C SER A 113 -1.24 7.72 -17.34
N ASP A 114 -0.64 8.07 -18.49
CA ASP A 114 -0.18 9.44 -18.76
C ASP A 114 -1.29 10.52 -18.66
N LYS A 115 -2.56 10.14 -18.85
CA LYS A 115 -3.70 11.07 -18.86
C LYS A 115 -4.76 10.82 -17.79
N LYS A 116 -4.71 9.65 -17.14
CA LYS A 116 -5.84 9.13 -16.35
C LYS A 116 -5.33 8.32 -15.17
N GLU A 117 -6.10 8.36 -14.10
CA GLU A 117 -5.90 7.56 -12.91
C GLU A 117 -7.11 6.64 -12.73
N LEU A 118 -6.84 5.33 -12.68
CA LEU A 118 -7.83 4.28 -12.47
C LEU A 118 -7.73 3.77 -11.04
N ILE A 119 -8.79 3.96 -10.28
CA ILE A 119 -8.90 3.53 -8.89
C ILE A 119 -9.74 2.26 -8.86
N VAL A 120 -9.15 1.16 -8.38
CA VAL A 120 -9.74 -0.18 -8.40
C VAL A 120 -9.91 -0.69 -6.96
N PRO A 121 -11.15 -0.85 -6.46
CA PRO A 121 -11.39 -1.49 -5.17
C PRO A 121 -10.94 -2.96 -5.17
N TYR A 122 -10.35 -3.46 -4.08
CA TYR A 122 -9.87 -4.85 -4.05
C TYR A 122 -10.99 -5.89 -4.18
N GLN A 123 -12.19 -5.54 -3.71
CA GLN A 123 -13.37 -6.40 -3.81
C GLN A 123 -13.83 -6.64 -5.26
N SER A 124 -13.45 -5.77 -6.19
CA SER A 124 -13.78 -5.94 -7.61
C SER A 124 -12.73 -6.76 -8.37
N ILE A 125 -11.59 -7.10 -7.75
CA ILE A 125 -10.47 -7.78 -8.42
C ILE A 125 -10.64 -9.30 -8.35
N CYS A 126 -10.50 -9.96 -9.49
CA CYS A 126 -10.38 -11.41 -9.59
C CYS A 126 -8.91 -11.84 -9.62
N LEU A 127 -8.15 -11.31 -10.59
CA LEU A 127 -6.78 -11.72 -10.87
C LEU A 127 -5.91 -10.51 -11.21
N ILE A 128 -4.62 -10.63 -10.92
CA ILE A 128 -3.60 -9.62 -11.21
C ILE A 128 -2.48 -10.30 -12.00
N HIS A 129 -2.25 -9.81 -13.20
CA HIS A 129 -1.18 -10.25 -14.08
C HIS A 129 -0.15 -9.14 -14.20
N PRO A 130 1.07 -9.30 -13.66
CA PRO A 130 2.14 -8.34 -13.91
C PRO A 130 2.59 -8.45 -15.37
N ASP A 131 2.59 -7.34 -16.11
CA ASP A 131 2.99 -7.30 -17.54
C ASP A 131 4.53 -7.21 -17.71
N ASN A 132 5.28 -7.52 -16.66
CA ASN A 132 6.72 -7.27 -16.65
C ASN A 132 7.56 -8.48 -17.06
N ARG A 133 8.15 -8.36 -18.25
CA ARG A 133 9.44 -8.97 -18.56
C ARG A 133 10.54 -8.14 -17.87
N PHE A 134 11.05 -8.59 -16.71
CA PHE A 134 12.28 -8.11 -16.05
C PHE A 134 12.29 -6.76 -15.31
N ALA A 135 11.16 -6.20 -14.87
CA ALA A 135 11.24 -5.07 -13.93
C ALA A 135 11.57 -5.61 -12.52
N GLU A 136 12.77 -5.33 -12.02
CA GLU A 136 13.06 -5.54 -10.61
C GLU A 136 12.12 -4.65 -9.78
N PRO A 137 11.45 -5.19 -8.74
CA PRO A 137 10.69 -4.35 -7.83
C PRO A 137 11.63 -3.28 -7.28
N ILE A 138 11.18 -2.02 -7.26
CA ILE A 138 11.94 -0.93 -6.63
C ILE A 138 11.87 -1.14 -5.12
N HIS A 139 12.68 -2.06 -4.59
CA HIS A 139 12.76 -2.40 -3.16
C HIS A 139 13.57 -1.37 -2.37
N ARG A 140 13.45 -0.08 -2.68
CA ARG A 140 14.06 0.94 -1.82
C ARG A 140 13.11 1.20 -0.65
N PRO A 141 13.52 0.96 0.60
CA PRO A 141 12.70 1.30 1.75
C PRO A 141 12.42 2.80 1.74
N ALA A 142 11.15 3.20 1.80
CA ALA A 142 10.75 4.61 1.73
C ALA A 142 11.43 5.47 2.81
N LEU A 143 11.84 4.86 3.93
CA LEU A 143 12.47 5.54 5.06
C LEU A 143 13.99 5.35 5.14
N LEU A 144 14.64 4.82 4.10
CA LEU A 144 16.08 4.52 4.15
C LEU A 144 16.91 5.80 4.44
N ASP A 145 16.55 6.91 3.80
CA ASP A 145 17.31 8.17 3.81
C ASP A 145 16.61 9.28 4.60
N ILE A 146 15.73 8.95 5.56
CA ILE A 146 15.07 9.99 6.35
C ILE A 146 16.05 10.73 7.24
N ASP A 147 15.75 12.01 7.44
CA ASP A 147 16.48 12.89 8.33
C ASP A 147 16.54 12.31 9.77
N SER A 148 17.65 12.58 10.46
CA SER A 148 17.89 12.06 11.80
C SER A 148 16.87 12.58 12.82
N ASP A 149 16.39 13.82 12.67
CA ASP A 149 15.37 14.37 13.56
C ASP A 149 14.01 13.72 13.26
N LEU A 150 13.64 13.53 11.98
CA LEU A 150 12.42 12.81 11.62
C LEU A 150 12.44 11.37 12.17
N ARG A 151 13.58 10.67 12.05
CA ARG A 151 13.74 9.34 12.64
C ARG A 151 13.55 9.35 14.15
N ARG A 152 14.12 10.34 14.86
CA ARG A 152 13.94 10.49 16.30
C ARG A 152 12.47 10.73 16.64
N CYS A 153 11.81 11.65 15.95
CA CYS A 153 10.40 11.97 16.15
C CYS A 153 9.49 10.75 15.89
N LEU A 154 9.74 9.99 14.83
CA LEU A 154 9.03 8.74 14.56
C LEU A 154 9.26 7.70 15.66
N THR A 155 10.42 7.69 16.30
CA THR A 155 10.74 6.75 17.38
C THR A 155 10.10 7.15 18.71
N THR A 156 10.03 8.45 19.02
CA THR A 156 9.52 8.95 20.31
C THR A 156 8.02 9.20 20.31
N ASP A 157 7.49 9.74 19.22
CA ASP A 157 6.12 10.27 19.14
C ASP A 157 5.40 9.77 17.88
N PHE A 158 5.59 8.48 17.56
CA PHE A 158 5.13 7.83 16.33
C PHE A 158 3.71 8.23 15.93
N SER A 159 2.73 8.00 16.81
CA SER A 159 1.32 8.23 16.51
C SER A 159 1.02 9.69 16.18
N SER A 160 1.63 10.64 16.91
CA SER A 160 1.43 12.08 16.68
C SER A 160 2.04 12.51 15.35
N ILE A 161 3.27 12.06 15.06
CA ILE A 161 3.99 12.41 13.84
C ILE A 161 3.33 11.81 12.61
N VAL A 162 2.97 10.52 12.66
CA VAL A 162 2.34 9.83 11.53
C VAL A 162 0.95 10.40 11.28
N SER A 163 0.12 10.60 12.30
CA SER A 163 -1.23 11.16 12.11
C SER A 163 -1.23 12.59 11.56
N GLY A 164 -0.13 13.33 11.69
CA GLY A 164 0.03 14.68 11.14
C GLY A 164 0.42 14.75 9.66
N SER A 165 0.76 13.63 9.01
CA SER A 165 1.20 13.61 7.60
C SER A 165 0.48 12.52 6.79
N PRO A 166 -0.31 12.90 5.77
CA PRO A 166 -0.96 11.93 4.87
C PRO A 166 0.02 10.96 4.19
N GLU A 167 1.23 11.41 3.87
CA GLU A 167 2.28 10.59 3.26
C GLU A 167 2.76 9.50 4.22
N LEU A 168 2.96 9.85 5.49
CA LEU A 168 3.32 8.88 6.53
C LEU A 168 2.16 7.94 6.84
N ILE A 169 0.92 8.44 6.88
CA ILE A 169 -0.28 7.59 7.03
C ILE A 169 -0.32 6.56 5.91
N GLN A 170 -0.19 7.00 4.65
CA GLN A 170 -0.17 6.12 3.50
C GLN A 170 0.97 5.08 3.59
N LEU A 171 2.14 5.49 4.07
CA LEU A 171 3.29 4.60 4.18
C LEU A 171 3.11 3.52 5.25
N PHE A 172 2.64 3.90 6.44
CA PHE A 172 2.55 2.98 7.58
C PHE A 172 1.23 2.22 7.65
N TYR A 173 0.11 2.88 7.36
CA TYR A 173 -1.23 2.32 7.48
C TYR A 173 -1.89 2.07 6.13
N GLY A 174 -1.55 2.88 5.13
CA GLY A 174 -2.31 2.99 3.89
C GLY A 174 -3.55 3.86 4.07
N LEU A 175 -3.96 4.55 3.02
CA LEU A 175 -5.22 5.27 2.97
C LEU A 175 -6.33 4.32 2.53
N ASP A 176 -7.52 4.51 3.09
CA ASP A 176 -8.73 3.89 2.56
C ASP A 176 -9.26 4.69 1.35
N LEU A 177 -10.08 4.02 0.55
CA LEU A 177 -10.69 4.58 -0.66
C LEU A 177 -11.50 5.85 -0.36
N THR A 178 -12.20 5.89 0.78
CA THR A 178 -13.05 7.01 1.17
C THR A 178 -12.21 8.28 1.37
N VAL A 179 -11.17 8.17 2.18
CA VAL A 179 -10.20 9.24 2.49
C VAL A 179 -9.48 9.65 1.21
N TYR A 180 -9.07 8.68 0.40
CA TYR A 180 -8.38 8.95 -0.85
C TYR A 180 -9.25 9.76 -1.83
N LEU A 181 -10.53 9.41 -1.98
CA LEU A 181 -11.46 10.11 -2.87
C LEU A 181 -11.79 11.54 -2.41
N LEU A 182 -11.51 11.92 -1.16
CA LEU A 182 -11.69 13.31 -0.70
C LEU A 182 -10.83 14.30 -1.49
N GLN A 183 -9.68 13.88 -2.02
CA GLN A 183 -8.83 14.72 -2.87
C GLN A 183 -9.45 14.96 -4.26
N SER A 184 -10.45 14.16 -4.63
CA SER A 184 -11.16 14.22 -5.91
C SER A 184 -12.53 14.91 -5.78
N LEU A 185 -12.82 15.53 -4.63
CA LEU A 185 -14.02 16.34 -4.48
C LEU A 185 -14.06 17.44 -5.55
N THR A 186 -15.25 17.67 -6.10
CA THR A 186 -15.55 18.60 -7.21
C THR A 186 -14.97 18.25 -8.58
N LYS A 187 -14.14 17.19 -8.68
CA LYS A 187 -13.64 16.68 -9.97
C LYS A 187 -14.70 15.85 -10.68
N GLU A 188 -14.61 15.82 -11.99
CA GLU A 188 -15.40 14.94 -12.84
C GLU A 188 -14.78 13.55 -12.85
N LEU A 189 -15.61 12.53 -12.61
CA LEU A 189 -15.20 11.14 -12.54
C LEU A 189 -16.08 10.30 -13.45
N THR A 190 -15.50 9.25 -14.04
CA THR A 190 -16.24 8.20 -14.71
C THR A 190 -16.20 6.93 -13.86
N ILE A 191 -17.36 6.43 -13.46
CA ILE A 191 -17.49 5.29 -12.55
C ILE A 191 -18.07 4.13 -13.34
N GLN A 192 -17.29 3.06 -13.45
CA GLN A 192 -17.78 1.79 -13.97
C GLN A 192 -18.48 1.03 -12.86
N LEU A 193 -19.79 0.84 -12.99
CA LEU A 193 -20.57 -0.05 -12.14
C LEU A 193 -20.74 -1.41 -12.82
N LYS A 194 -21.24 -2.39 -12.07
CA LYS A 194 -21.56 -3.72 -12.60
C LYS A 194 -22.53 -3.68 -13.78
N ASN A 195 -23.45 -2.70 -13.82
CA ASN A 195 -24.57 -2.69 -14.76
C ASN A 195 -24.58 -1.49 -15.73
N GLU A 196 -23.77 -0.47 -15.46
CA GLU A 196 -23.80 0.78 -16.21
C GLU A 196 -22.51 1.58 -15.98
N VAL A 197 -22.31 2.60 -16.81
CA VAL A 197 -21.24 3.59 -16.64
C VAL A 197 -21.87 4.91 -16.26
N VAL A 198 -21.34 5.56 -15.24
CA VAL A 198 -21.87 6.84 -14.76
C VAL A 198 -20.78 7.88 -14.71
N THR A 199 -20.98 9.00 -15.41
CA THR A 199 -20.06 10.13 -15.40
C THR A 199 -20.71 11.30 -14.68
N GLY A 200 -19.96 11.96 -13.78
CA GLY A 200 -20.46 13.11 -13.04
C GLY A 200 -19.44 13.69 -12.09
N LYS A 201 -19.80 14.76 -11.39
CA LYS A 201 -18.91 15.41 -10.44
C LYS A 201 -19.06 14.83 -9.04
N LEU A 202 -17.94 14.46 -8.40
CA LEU A 202 -17.96 13.97 -7.03
C LEU A 202 -18.31 15.10 -6.05
N THR A 203 -19.42 14.97 -5.32
CA THR A 203 -19.87 16.00 -4.35
C THR A 203 -19.56 15.63 -2.92
N SER A 204 -19.70 14.35 -2.56
CA SER A 204 -19.38 13.85 -1.22
C SER A 204 -19.01 12.38 -1.24
N VAL A 205 -18.30 11.94 -0.20
CA VAL A 205 -17.90 10.55 0.01
C VAL A 205 -18.25 10.17 1.45
N ASN A 206 -18.93 9.04 1.60
CA ASN A 206 -19.29 8.43 2.88
C ASN A 206 -18.54 7.10 3.03
N ASN A 207 -18.64 6.48 4.21
CA ASN A 207 -17.91 5.25 4.51
C ASN A 207 -18.21 4.05 3.58
N SER A 208 -19.38 4.02 2.93
CA SER A 208 -19.83 2.90 2.10
C SER A 208 -20.35 3.31 0.72
N SER A 209 -20.35 4.61 0.43
CA SER A 209 -20.92 5.16 -0.79
C SER A 209 -20.28 6.49 -1.15
N LEU A 210 -20.39 6.85 -2.43
CA LEU A 210 -20.02 8.15 -2.95
C LEU A 210 -21.25 8.81 -3.57
N VAL A 211 -21.30 10.13 -3.58
CA VAL A 211 -22.38 10.89 -4.22
C VAL A 211 -21.80 11.67 -5.39
N ILE A 212 -22.37 11.46 -6.56
CA ILE A 212 -22.03 12.21 -7.78
C ILE A 212 -23.21 13.06 -8.22
N CYS A 213 -22.90 14.23 -8.79
CA CYS A 213 -23.87 15.11 -9.41
C CYS A 213 -23.87 14.91 -10.92
N ILE A 214 -25.03 14.49 -11.45
CA ILE A 214 -25.30 14.24 -12.87
C ILE A 214 -26.42 15.21 -13.27
N GLU A 215 -26.15 16.14 -14.18
CA GLU A 215 -27.16 17.10 -14.67
C GLU A 215 -27.96 17.82 -13.55
N LYS A 216 -27.29 18.19 -12.44
CA LYS A 216 -27.87 18.82 -11.23
C LYS A 216 -28.70 17.89 -10.33
N LYS A 217 -28.70 16.59 -10.57
CA LYS A 217 -29.27 15.58 -9.68
C LYS A 217 -28.15 14.84 -8.96
N GLU A 218 -28.32 14.63 -7.67
CA GLU A 218 -27.40 13.83 -6.89
C GLU A 218 -27.79 12.35 -6.96
N ARG A 219 -26.77 11.50 -7.14
CA ARG A 219 -26.92 10.05 -7.16
C ARG A 219 -25.90 9.43 -6.21
N ALA A 220 -26.38 8.69 -5.23
CA ALA A 220 -25.54 7.90 -4.34
C ALA A 220 -25.21 6.54 -4.99
N ILE A 221 -23.94 6.15 -4.93
CA ILE A 221 -23.41 4.90 -5.49
C ILE A 221 -22.70 4.14 -4.37
N SER A 222 -23.04 2.87 -4.17
CA SER A 222 -22.35 2.02 -3.19
C SER A 222 -21.01 1.51 -3.73
N PHE A 223 -19.97 1.49 -2.90
CA PHE A 223 -18.67 0.91 -3.27
C PHE A 223 -18.75 -0.57 -3.63
N ALA A 224 -19.73 -1.31 -3.10
CA ALA A 224 -19.92 -2.72 -3.41
C ALA A 224 -20.28 -2.98 -4.88
N ASP A 225 -20.78 -1.96 -5.59
CA ASP A 225 -21.20 -2.03 -6.99
C ASP A 225 -20.18 -1.40 -7.95
N VAL A 226 -19.14 -0.77 -7.41
CA VAL A 226 -18.08 -0.13 -8.18
C VAL A 226 -17.06 -1.16 -8.65
N CYS A 227 -16.83 -1.18 -9.96
CA CYS A 227 -15.78 -1.98 -10.57
C CYS A 227 -14.45 -1.21 -10.56
N PHE A 228 -14.47 0.01 -11.08
CA PHE A 228 -13.36 0.95 -11.00
C PHE A 228 -13.87 2.39 -11.15
N ILE A 229 -13.05 3.35 -10.73
CA ILE A 229 -13.30 4.79 -10.87
C ILE A 229 -12.16 5.38 -11.70
N GLU A 230 -12.50 6.09 -12.76
CA GLU A 230 -11.56 6.81 -13.60
C GLU A 230 -11.60 8.30 -13.25
N VAL A 231 -10.42 8.86 -12.99
CA VAL A 231 -10.20 10.26 -12.68
C VAL A 231 -9.27 10.84 -13.74
N ASP A 232 -9.70 11.91 -14.41
CA ASP A 232 -8.82 12.62 -15.35
C ASP A 232 -7.69 13.33 -14.57
N CYS A 233 -6.46 13.14 -15.03
CA CYS A 233 -5.30 13.85 -14.47
C CYS A 233 -5.12 15.18 -15.23
N GLU A 234 -5.43 16.30 -14.59
CA GLU A 234 -5.05 17.65 -15.06
C GLU A 234 -3.54 17.90 -14.94
#